data_AF-A0A1G7JRW0-F1
#
_entry.id   AF-A0A1G7JRW0-F1
#
_cell.length_a   1.000
_cell.length_b   1.000
_cell.length_c   1.000
_cell.angle_alpha   90.00
_cell.angle_beta   90.00
_cell.angle_gamma   90.00
#
_symmetry.space_group_name_H-M   'P 1'
#
loop_
_entity.id
_entity.type
_entity.pdbx_description
1 polymer ?
#
loop_
_entity_poly.entity_id
_entity_poly.type
_entity_poly.pdbx_seq_one_letter_code
_entity_poly.pdbx_strand_id
1 'polypeptide(L)'
;MNVRLAASDDREQISAIAGDSLRSSYSLSPAQIETILESEFDDASLAAMLDDADTLVFVADEMVDGDRTVRGFVTVEVGAKATVRWLHVDPTARGGGAATALVERVRERFGEKPLAACILDAAVEGGEFLEGFGLKRSHHDRIPIGGEEFDVAVFTEGQSTETSTEPSVAVPDTVSVDGADRFVDGGDGVPGREAPFFPVYSAVDETDPYGYFCSQCGSTDVSIDGQDRLECGNCGNTHLADEWDDAYL
;
A
#
# COMPACT_ATOMS: atom_id res chain seq x y z
N MET A 1 -0.78 28.60 1.89
CA MET A 1 -0.30 27.33 1.32
C MET A 1 -0.75 27.25 -0.12
N ASN A 2 0.20 27.07 -1.03
CA ASN A 2 -0.05 26.83 -2.45
C ASN A 2 0.58 25.49 -2.82
N VAL A 3 -0.15 24.64 -3.55
CA VAL A 3 0.38 23.36 -4.03
C VAL A 3 0.56 23.44 -5.53
N ARG A 4 1.66 22.92 -6.05
CA ARG A 4 1.98 22.89 -7.49
C ARG A 4 2.90 21.73 -7.82
N LEU A 5 3.10 21.46 -9.11
CA LEU A 5 4.17 20.56 -9.54
C LEU A 5 5.54 21.13 -9.16
N ALA A 6 6.43 20.25 -8.75
CA ALA A 6 7.82 20.56 -8.51
C ALA A 6 8.50 20.99 -9.82
N ALA A 7 9.40 21.97 -9.69
CA ALA A 7 10.31 22.38 -10.74
C ALA A 7 11.72 21.91 -10.38
N SER A 8 12.62 21.93 -11.37
CA SER A 8 14.03 21.58 -11.18
C SER A 8 14.71 22.36 -10.05
N ASP A 9 14.33 23.62 -9.83
CA ASP A 9 14.89 24.48 -8.78
C ASP A 9 14.41 24.11 -7.36
N ASP A 10 13.40 23.23 -7.22
CA ASP A 10 12.91 22.79 -5.90
C ASP A 10 13.72 21.60 -5.34
N ARG A 11 14.59 20.95 -6.13
CA ARG A 11 15.28 19.71 -5.75
C ARG A 11 16.08 19.84 -4.47
N GLU A 12 16.80 20.95 -4.30
CA GLU A 12 17.60 21.18 -3.08
C GLU A 12 16.71 21.26 -1.83
N GLN A 13 15.57 21.95 -1.93
CA GLN A 13 14.61 22.05 -0.82
C GLN A 13 13.92 20.71 -0.54
N ILE A 14 13.58 19.93 -1.58
CA ILE A 14 13.01 18.58 -1.45
C ILE A 14 13.98 17.66 -0.70
N SER A 15 15.25 17.62 -1.13
CA SER A 15 16.30 16.81 -0.50
C SER A 15 16.52 17.19 0.96
N ALA A 16 16.55 18.49 1.27
CA ALA A 16 16.68 18.99 2.63
C ALA A 16 15.49 18.56 3.52
N ILE A 17 14.25 18.74 3.04
CA ILE A 17 13.04 18.37 3.77
C ILE A 17 12.98 16.86 4.03
N ALA A 18 13.36 16.04 3.04
CA ALA A 18 13.43 14.59 3.20
C ALA A 18 14.41 14.23 4.33
N GLY A 19 15.62 14.80 4.31
CA GLY A 19 16.64 14.55 5.32
C GLY A 19 16.22 14.97 6.72
N ASP A 20 15.63 16.16 6.86
CA ASP A 20 15.19 16.67 8.15
C ASP A 20 13.99 15.87 8.70
N SER A 21 13.06 15.49 7.83
CA SER A 21 11.91 14.66 8.20
C SER A 21 12.32 13.25 8.61
N LEU A 22 13.22 12.59 7.87
CA LEU A 22 13.70 11.24 8.18
C LEU A 22 14.40 11.22 9.54
N ARG A 23 15.31 12.16 9.78
CA ARG A 23 16.04 12.25 11.07
C ARG A 23 15.13 12.60 12.25
N SER A 24 14.04 13.33 12.01
CA SER A 24 13.18 13.80 13.09
C SER A 24 12.07 12.83 13.47
N SER A 25 11.61 11.96 12.55
CA SER A 25 10.32 11.26 12.73
C SER A 25 10.32 9.80 12.28
N TYR A 26 11.48 9.28 11.90
CA TYR A 26 11.63 7.88 11.53
C TYR A 26 12.56 7.19 12.52
N SER A 27 12.19 5.97 12.91
CA SER A 27 13.00 5.08 13.74
C SER A 27 14.08 4.36 12.91
N LEU A 28 14.86 5.13 12.14
CA LEU A 28 15.91 4.62 11.25
C LEU A 28 17.30 4.90 11.84
N SER A 29 18.27 4.05 11.51
CA SER A 29 19.67 4.32 11.82
C SER A 29 20.25 5.42 10.91
N PRO A 30 21.32 6.13 11.34
CA PRO A 30 21.95 7.15 10.50
C PRO A 30 22.38 6.64 9.12
N ALA A 31 22.91 5.41 9.05
CA ALA A 31 23.31 4.78 7.80
C ALA A 31 22.12 4.55 6.87
N GLN A 32 20.99 4.03 7.39
CA GLN A 32 19.77 3.84 6.59
C GLN A 32 19.22 5.16 6.05
N ILE A 33 19.29 6.24 6.83
CA ILE A 33 18.89 7.57 6.37
C ILE A 33 19.79 8.05 5.24
N GLU A 34 21.11 7.86 5.36
CA GLU A 34 22.05 8.17 4.29
C GLU A 34 21.76 7.35 3.03
N THR A 35 21.54 6.03 3.14
CA THR A 35 21.15 5.16 2.03
C THR A 35 19.91 5.67 1.29
N ILE A 36 18.85 6.04 2.03
CA ILE A 36 17.62 6.58 1.42
C ILE A 36 17.92 7.91 0.72
N LEU A 37 18.65 8.82 1.36
CA LEU A 37 18.95 10.13 0.79
C LEU A 37 19.80 10.03 -0.48
N GLU A 38 20.82 9.18 -0.49
CA GLU A 38 21.68 8.98 -1.66
C GLU A 38 20.95 8.28 -2.81
N SER A 39 20.03 7.37 -2.50
CA SER A 39 19.33 6.60 -3.53
C SER A 39 18.15 7.35 -4.13
N GLU A 40 17.34 7.99 -3.30
CA GLU A 40 16.04 8.55 -3.71
C GLU A 40 16.06 10.08 -3.84
N PHE A 41 16.95 10.76 -3.09
CA PHE A 41 16.90 12.21 -2.90
C PHE A 41 18.22 12.93 -3.24
N ASP A 42 19.15 12.27 -3.92
CA ASP A 42 20.30 12.95 -4.52
C ASP A 42 19.86 13.79 -5.74
N ASP A 43 20.73 14.67 -6.23
CA ASP A 43 20.36 15.56 -7.35
C ASP A 43 20.05 14.79 -8.65
N ALA A 44 20.72 13.66 -8.88
CA ALA A 44 20.54 12.86 -10.09
C ALA A 44 19.22 12.07 -10.07
N SER A 45 18.93 11.41 -8.96
CA SER A 45 17.68 10.68 -8.71
C SER A 45 16.49 11.62 -8.71
N LEU A 46 16.59 12.79 -8.07
CA LEU A 46 15.53 13.80 -8.13
C LEU A 46 15.33 14.35 -9.54
N ALA A 47 16.41 14.59 -10.30
CA ALA A 47 16.28 15.02 -11.69
C ALA A 47 15.58 13.94 -12.54
N ALA A 48 15.98 12.68 -12.41
CA ALA A 48 15.35 11.56 -13.10
C ALA A 48 13.86 11.40 -12.71
N MET A 49 13.54 11.51 -11.42
CA MET A 49 12.17 11.43 -10.90
C MET A 49 11.26 12.53 -11.44
N LEU A 50 11.78 13.75 -11.62
CA LEU A 50 11.02 14.87 -12.19
C LEU A 50 10.79 14.74 -13.71
N ASP A 51 11.69 14.03 -14.41
CA ASP A 51 11.60 13.77 -15.86
C ASP A 51 10.82 12.49 -16.19
N ASP A 52 10.46 11.68 -15.19
CA ASP A 52 9.71 10.44 -15.34
C ASP A 52 8.23 10.73 -15.67
N ALA A 53 7.72 10.10 -16.73
CA ALA A 53 6.34 10.31 -17.19
C ALA A 53 5.28 9.66 -16.29
N ASP A 54 5.67 8.62 -15.55
CA ASP A 54 4.82 7.85 -14.66
C ASP A 54 4.96 8.32 -13.20
N THR A 55 5.82 9.32 -12.92
CA THR A 55 5.96 9.92 -11.59
C THR A 55 5.60 11.40 -11.59
N LEU A 56 4.81 11.82 -10.61
CA LEU A 56 4.51 13.23 -10.38
C LEU A 56 4.93 13.65 -8.98
N VAL A 57 5.66 14.76 -8.91
CA VAL A 57 6.09 15.37 -7.64
C VAL A 57 5.34 16.68 -7.45
N PHE A 58 4.58 16.79 -6.36
CA PHE A 58 3.95 18.05 -5.94
C PHE A 58 4.68 18.63 -4.74
N VAL A 59 4.82 19.95 -4.73
CA VAL A 59 5.35 20.72 -3.61
C VAL A 59 4.29 21.64 -3.05
N ALA A 60 4.26 21.76 -1.73
CA ALA A 60 3.48 22.73 -1.00
C ALA A 60 4.42 23.86 -0.58
N ASP A 61 4.17 25.05 -1.11
CA ASP A 61 4.96 26.24 -0.83
C ASP A 61 4.14 27.39 -0.23
N GLU A 62 4.87 28.31 0.37
CA GLU A 62 4.36 29.58 0.83
C GLU A 62 5.40 30.68 0.60
N MET A 63 4.94 31.94 0.66
CA MET A 63 5.83 33.09 0.58
C MET A 63 6.34 33.41 1.99
N VAL A 64 7.66 33.34 2.18
CA VAL A 64 8.36 33.70 3.42
C VAL A 64 9.34 34.82 3.08
N ASP A 65 9.20 35.97 3.73
CA ASP A 65 10.07 37.15 3.51
C ASP A 65 10.20 37.61 2.04
N GLY A 66 9.23 37.26 1.19
CA GLY A 66 9.21 37.62 -0.24
C GLY A 66 9.78 36.53 -1.16
N ASP A 67 10.31 35.45 -0.61
CA ASP A 67 10.79 34.28 -1.33
C ASP A 67 9.81 33.11 -1.20
N ARG A 68 9.80 32.24 -2.21
CA ARG A 68 8.94 31.05 -2.23
C ARG A 68 9.68 29.90 -1.55
N THR A 69 9.18 29.48 -0.39
CA THR A 69 9.77 28.41 0.40
C THR A 69 8.89 27.17 0.34
N VAL A 70 9.49 26.02 -0.01
CA VAL A 70 8.82 24.73 0.03
C VAL A 70 8.71 24.29 1.49
N ARG A 71 7.52 23.88 1.91
CA ARG A 71 7.22 23.37 3.26
C ARG A 71 6.94 21.89 3.30
N GLY A 72 6.72 21.27 2.15
CA GLY A 72 6.55 19.83 2.03
C GLY A 72 6.42 19.42 0.59
N PHE A 73 6.50 18.12 0.36
CA PHE A 73 6.33 17.53 -0.96
C PHE A 73 5.67 16.16 -0.86
N VAL A 74 5.08 15.73 -1.98
CA VAL A 74 4.56 14.38 -2.17
C VAL A 74 5.01 13.85 -3.53
N THR A 75 5.45 12.61 -3.56
CA THR A 75 5.73 11.88 -4.81
C THR A 75 4.63 10.86 -5.06
N VAL A 76 4.19 10.77 -6.31
CA VAL A 76 3.07 9.92 -6.73
C VAL A 76 3.47 9.14 -7.97
N GLU A 77 3.47 7.82 -7.86
CA GLU A 77 3.54 6.92 -9.02
C GLU A 77 2.15 6.78 -9.63
N VAL A 78 2.07 6.94 -10.95
CA VAL A 78 0.84 6.97 -11.72
C VAL A 78 0.71 5.66 -12.50
N GLY A 79 -0.11 4.75 -11.98
CA GLY A 79 -0.41 3.48 -12.64
C GLY A 79 -1.91 3.22 -12.70
N ALA A 80 -2.31 1.98 -12.42
CA ALA A 80 -3.71 1.63 -12.19
C ALA A 80 -4.30 2.40 -11.00
N LYS A 81 -3.49 2.62 -9.96
CA LYS A 81 -3.77 3.47 -8.80
C LYS A 81 -2.85 4.70 -8.84
N ALA A 82 -3.23 5.76 -8.13
CA ALA A 82 -2.30 6.84 -7.81
C ALA A 82 -1.63 6.48 -6.47
N THR A 83 -0.34 6.12 -6.50
CA THR A 83 0.36 5.61 -5.31
C THR A 83 1.29 6.67 -4.76
N VAL A 84 0.97 7.20 -3.58
CA VAL A 84 1.87 8.07 -2.82
C VAL A 84 3.06 7.25 -2.32
N ARG A 85 4.28 7.64 -2.68
CA ARG A 85 5.51 6.95 -2.24
C ARG A 85 6.23 7.68 -1.12
N TRP A 86 6.36 9.00 -1.26
CA TRP A 86 6.96 9.83 -0.24
C TRP A 86 6.00 10.98 0.06
N LEU A 87 5.78 11.25 1.34
CA LEU A 87 5.07 12.43 1.81
C LEU A 87 5.86 13.00 2.99
N HIS A 88 6.51 14.13 2.75
CA HIS A 88 7.32 14.80 3.76
C HIS A 88 6.86 16.24 3.94
N VAL A 89 6.85 16.67 5.19
CA VAL A 89 6.66 18.06 5.58
C VAL A 89 7.83 18.45 6.46
N ASP A 90 8.37 19.64 6.17
CA ASP A 90 9.41 20.28 6.98
C ASP A 90 8.98 20.26 8.45
N PRO A 91 9.76 19.65 9.37
CA PRO A 91 9.44 19.57 10.79
C PRO A 91 9.09 20.93 11.42
N THR A 92 9.69 22.02 10.93
CA THR A 92 9.45 23.39 11.41
C THR A 92 8.12 23.98 10.93
N ALA A 93 7.51 23.40 9.89
CA ALA A 93 6.26 23.86 9.29
C ALA A 93 5.07 22.92 9.56
N ARG A 94 5.25 21.90 10.41
CA ARG A 94 4.18 20.98 10.81
C ARG A 94 3.05 21.71 11.55
N GLY A 95 1.84 21.18 11.42
CA GLY A 95 0.62 21.85 11.91
C GLY A 95 0.12 22.98 10.99
N GLY A 96 0.87 23.36 9.94
CA GLY A 96 0.48 24.36 8.95
C GLY A 96 -0.42 23.84 7.81
N GLY A 97 -0.87 22.59 7.85
CA GLY A 97 -1.75 22.00 6.84
C GLY A 97 -1.09 21.63 5.51
N ALA A 98 0.24 21.66 5.41
CA ALA A 98 0.97 21.34 4.18
C ALA A 98 0.69 19.90 3.70
N ALA A 99 0.77 18.91 4.60
CA ALA A 99 0.49 17.51 4.28
C ALA A 99 -0.94 17.31 3.75
N THR A 100 -1.93 17.93 4.42
CA THR A 100 -3.33 17.88 4.01
C THR A 100 -3.52 18.46 2.62
N ALA A 101 -2.96 19.65 2.36
CA ALA A 101 -3.06 20.29 1.05
C ALA A 101 -2.42 19.44 -0.06
N LEU A 102 -1.31 18.74 0.22
CA LEU A 102 -0.67 17.83 -0.73
C LEU A 102 -1.56 16.64 -1.07
N VAL A 103 -2.10 15.94 -0.05
CA VAL A 103 -2.97 14.77 -0.28
C VAL A 103 -4.26 15.16 -0.98
N GLU A 104 -4.89 16.27 -0.58
CA GLU A 104 -6.07 16.80 -1.26
C GLU A 104 -5.77 17.12 -2.73
N ARG A 105 -4.62 17.71 -3.04
CA ARG A 105 -4.23 17.97 -4.43
C ARG A 105 -4.05 16.68 -5.23
N VAL A 106 -3.47 15.65 -4.64
CA VAL A 106 -3.33 14.34 -5.30
C VAL A 106 -4.72 13.76 -5.58
N ARG A 107 -5.63 13.78 -4.60
CA ARG A 107 -7.03 13.33 -4.77
C ARG A 107 -7.75 14.09 -5.87
N GLU A 108 -7.63 15.42 -5.91
CA GLU A 108 -8.23 16.25 -6.96
C GLU A 108 -7.66 15.92 -8.34
N ARG A 109 -6.33 15.73 -8.43
CA ARG A 109 -5.65 15.46 -9.70
C ARG A 109 -6.03 14.12 -10.30
N PHE A 110 -6.19 13.10 -9.46
CA PHE A 110 -6.38 11.72 -9.87
C PHE A 110 -7.75 11.16 -9.49
N GLY A 111 -8.77 11.98 -9.20
CA GLY A 111 -10.04 11.55 -8.58
C GLY A 111 -10.84 10.44 -9.27
N GLU A 112 -10.46 10.01 -10.49
CA GLU A 112 -11.01 8.82 -11.16
C GLU A 112 -10.24 7.52 -10.85
N LYS A 113 -9.03 7.62 -10.31
CA LYS A 113 -8.15 6.52 -9.91
C LYS A 113 -8.19 6.34 -8.39
N PRO A 114 -8.19 5.09 -7.90
CA PRO A 114 -8.07 4.85 -6.48
C PRO A 114 -6.72 5.34 -5.95
N LEU A 115 -6.73 5.95 -4.77
CA LEU A 115 -5.53 6.39 -4.06
C LEU A 115 -4.94 5.22 -3.25
N ALA A 116 -3.63 5.08 -3.32
CA ALA A 116 -2.85 4.21 -2.47
C ALA A 116 -1.69 5.01 -1.86
N ALA A 117 -1.13 4.50 -0.76
CA ALA A 117 0.08 5.05 -0.18
C ALA A 117 0.98 3.91 0.31
N CYS A 118 2.29 4.10 0.16
CA CYS A 118 3.31 3.24 0.71
C CYS A 118 4.13 4.06 1.71
N ILE A 119 4.31 3.55 2.93
CA ILE A 119 5.02 4.25 3.99
C ILE A 119 5.98 3.29 4.67
N LEU A 120 7.21 3.74 4.95
CA LEU A 120 8.16 2.97 5.74
C LEU A 120 7.57 2.68 7.12
N ASP A 121 7.68 1.43 7.59
CA ASP A 121 7.23 1.04 8.94
C ASP A 121 7.96 1.82 10.04
N ALA A 122 9.16 2.33 9.72
CA ALA A 122 9.92 3.18 10.62
C ALA A 122 9.29 4.57 10.85
N ALA A 123 8.33 5.00 10.02
CA ALA A 123 7.63 6.27 10.17
C ALA A 123 6.66 6.23 11.35
N VAL A 124 6.98 6.94 12.44
CA VAL A 124 6.28 6.80 13.73
C VAL A 124 4.84 7.33 13.70
N GLU A 125 4.54 8.33 12.87
CA GLU A 125 3.23 9.04 12.87
C GLU A 125 2.52 9.04 11.51
N GLY A 126 3.13 8.48 10.46
CA GLY A 126 2.62 8.67 9.10
C GLY A 126 1.43 7.78 8.75
N GLY A 127 1.26 6.63 9.40
CA GLY A 127 0.12 5.73 9.18
C GLY A 127 -1.21 6.34 9.63
N GLU A 128 -1.27 6.87 10.87
CA GLU A 128 -2.46 7.51 11.43
C GLU A 128 -2.92 8.72 10.60
N PHE A 129 -1.97 9.46 10.03
CA PHE A 129 -2.28 10.59 9.14
C PHE A 129 -3.06 10.13 7.91
N LEU A 130 -2.66 9.03 7.27
CA LEU A 130 -3.30 8.50 6.05
C LEU A 130 -4.71 7.95 6.32
N GLU A 131 -4.93 7.36 7.51
CA GLU A 131 -6.27 6.94 7.96
C GLU A 131 -7.25 8.10 8.03
N GLY A 132 -6.79 9.30 8.41
CA GLY A 132 -7.56 10.54 8.37
C GLY A 132 -8.06 10.90 6.95
N PHE A 133 -7.44 10.39 5.90
CA PHE A 133 -7.88 10.56 4.51
C PHE A 133 -8.70 9.37 4.01
N GLY A 134 -9.15 8.47 4.87
CA GLY A 134 -9.96 7.31 4.48
C GLY A 134 -9.17 6.21 3.77
N LEU A 135 -7.83 6.25 3.85
CA LEU A 135 -6.99 5.13 3.46
C LEU A 135 -6.94 4.14 4.63
N LYS A 136 -7.08 2.86 4.35
CA LYS A 136 -6.89 1.80 5.35
C LYS A 136 -5.62 1.06 5.05
N ARG A 137 -4.87 0.69 6.10
CA ARG A 137 -3.75 -0.24 5.96
C ARG A 137 -4.28 -1.52 5.33
N SER A 138 -3.56 -2.04 4.35
CA SER A 138 -3.94 -3.21 3.56
C SER A 138 -3.02 -4.40 3.83
N HIS A 139 -1.70 -4.20 3.80
CA HIS A 139 -0.69 -5.23 4.05
C HIS A 139 0.68 -4.57 4.28
N HIS A 140 1.67 -5.36 4.67
CA HIS A 140 3.07 -4.96 4.65
C HIS A 140 3.76 -5.53 3.40
N ASP A 141 4.75 -4.81 2.89
CA ASP A 141 5.59 -5.22 1.77
C ASP A 141 7.05 -4.84 2.07
N ARG A 142 7.97 -5.21 1.16
CA ARG A 142 9.37 -4.82 1.23
C ARG A 142 9.80 -4.12 -0.04
N ILE A 143 10.50 -3.01 0.10
CA ILE A 143 11.05 -2.27 -1.03
C ILE A 143 12.58 -2.19 -0.95
N PRO A 144 13.29 -2.41 -2.07
CA PRO A 144 14.71 -2.17 -2.14
C PRO A 144 14.99 -0.67 -2.26
N ILE A 145 15.83 -0.12 -1.39
CA ILE A 145 16.38 1.23 -1.49
C ILE A 145 17.89 1.15 -1.27
N GLY A 146 18.69 1.58 -2.25
CA GLY A 146 20.15 1.59 -2.15
C GLY A 146 20.79 0.21 -1.92
N GLY A 147 20.11 -0.87 -2.29
CA GLY A 147 20.55 -2.25 -2.05
C GLY A 147 20.23 -2.80 -0.65
N GLU A 148 19.49 -2.04 0.17
CA GLU A 148 18.92 -2.49 1.44
C GLU A 148 17.40 -2.68 1.30
N GLU A 149 16.85 -3.66 2.02
CA GLU A 149 15.40 -3.92 2.04
C GLU A 149 14.74 -3.17 3.20
N PHE A 150 13.67 -2.44 2.91
CA PHE A 150 12.90 -1.69 3.91
C PHE A 150 11.47 -2.22 3.98
N ASP A 151 11.01 -2.53 5.20
CA ASP A 151 9.60 -2.87 5.44
C ASP A 151 8.72 -1.63 5.31
N VAL A 152 7.61 -1.78 4.60
CA VAL A 152 6.62 -0.74 4.34
C VAL A 152 5.22 -1.23 4.64
N ALA A 153 4.38 -0.35 5.15
CA ALA A 153 2.95 -0.55 5.21
C ALA A 153 2.28 0.07 3.97
N VAL A 154 1.43 -0.70 3.31
CA VAL A 154 0.66 -0.28 2.14
C VAL A 154 -0.77 0.07 2.57
N PHE A 155 -1.25 1.23 2.15
CA PHE A 155 -2.57 1.76 2.44
C PHE A 155 -3.37 1.97 1.15
N THR A 156 -4.68 1.72 1.17
CA THR A 156 -5.56 1.88 0.00
C THR A 156 -6.92 2.47 0.38
N GLU A 157 -7.59 3.14 -0.57
CA GLU A 157 -8.97 3.58 -0.37
C GLU A 157 -9.91 2.39 -0.16
N GLY A 158 -10.67 2.42 0.95
CA GLY A 158 -11.88 1.65 1.21
C GLY A 158 -12.00 0.27 0.54
N GLN A 159 -11.31 -0.72 1.10
CA GLN A 159 -11.92 -1.88 1.77
C GLN A 159 -10.93 -2.32 2.86
N SER A 160 -11.46 -2.59 4.05
CA SER A 160 -10.71 -2.93 5.26
C SER A 160 -9.75 -4.11 5.05
N THR A 161 -8.74 -4.25 5.90
CA THR A 161 -8.15 -5.56 6.28
C THR A 161 -9.12 -6.44 7.05
N GLU A 162 -10.42 -6.15 7.00
CA GLU A 162 -11.41 -7.16 7.35
C GLU A 162 -11.42 -8.04 6.13
N THR A 163 -10.77 -9.18 6.25
CA THR A 163 -10.97 -10.27 5.32
C THR A 163 -12.45 -10.37 4.98
N SER A 164 -12.76 -10.31 3.69
CA SER A 164 -14.15 -10.36 3.26
C SER A 164 -14.69 -11.74 3.66
N THR A 165 -15.72 -11.77 4.50
CA THR A 165 -16.47 -12.99 4.83
C THR A 165 -17.59 -13.25 3.82
N GLU A 166 -17.91 -12.25 2.98
CA GLU A 166 -18.94 -12.36 1.97
C GLU A 166 -18.32 -12.81 0.63
N PRO A 167 -18.88 -13.86 -0.01
CA PRO A 167 -18.40 -14.33 -1.30
C PRO A 167 -18.85 -13.42 -2.44
N SER A 168 -17.94 -13.11 -3.36
CA SER A 168 -18.23 -12.27 -4.55
C SER A 168 -18.90 -13.05 -5.68
N VAL A 169 -18.69 -14.36 -5.73
CA VAL A 169 -19.41 -15.30 -6.60
C VAL A 169 -20.19 -16.30 -5.78
N ALA A 170 -21.26 -16.87 -6.34
CA ALA A 170 -21.98 -17.95 -5.69
C ALA A 170 -21.04 -19.14 -5.42
N VAL A 171 -21.02 -19.61 -4.18
CA VAL A 171 -20.29 -20.82 -3.77
C VAL A 171 -21.13 -22.04 -4.15
N PRO A 172 -20.72 -22.85 -5.13
CA PRO A 172 -21.47 -24.04 -5.52
C PRO A 172 -21.18 -25.18 -4.55
N ASP A 173 -22.13 -26.12 -4.36
CA ASP A 173 -21.87 -27.34 -3.57
C ASP A 173 -20.86 -28.28 -4.26
N THR A 174 -20.61 -28.10 -5.55
CA THR A 174 -19.73 -28.96 -6.36
C THR A 174 -19.06 -28.17 -7.48
N VAL A 175 -17.78 -28.45 -7.73
CA VAL A 175 -16.97 -27.90 -8.82
C VAL A 175 -16.31 -29.03 -9.61
N SER A 176 -16.33 -28.97 -10.94
CA SER A 176 -15.68 -29.99 -11.78
C SER A 176 -14.23 -29.59 -12.05
N VAL A 177 -13.27 -30.41 -11.63
CA VAL A 177 -11.83 -30.22 -11.85
C VAL A 177 -11.25 -31.46 -12.55
N ASP A 178 -10.57 -31.26 -13.68
CA ASP A 178 -10.03 -32.35 -14.52
C ASP A 178 -11.05 -33.44 -14.90
N GLY A 179 -12.32 -33.07 -15.04
CA GLY A 179 -13.41 -33.98 -15.39
C GLY A 179 -13.92 -34.85 -14.24
N ALA A 180 -13.51 -34.58 -13.00
CA ALA A 180 -14.06 -35.16 -11.78
C ALA A 180 -14.75 -34.10 -10.93
N ASP A 181 -15.89 -34.45 -10.33
CA ASP A 181 -16.60 -33.58 -9.41
C ASP A 181 -15.89 -33.54 -8.05
N ARG A 182 -15.74 -32.33 -7.51
CA ARG A 182 -15.17 -32.02 -6.21
C ARG A 182 -16.19 -31.27 -5.38
N PHE A 183 -16.25 -31.55 -4.08
CA PHE A 183 -17.25 -31.00 -3.18
C PHE A 183 -16.68 -29.78 -2.47
N VAL A 184 -17.43 -28.69 -2.42
CA VAL A 184 -17.01 -27.45 -1.74
C VAL A 184 -17.75 -27.38 -0.41
N ASP A 185 -17.02 -27.21 0.68
CA ASP A 185 -17.63 -26.91 1.98
C ASP A 185 -17.87 -25.40 2.08
N GLY A 186 -19.12 -24.99 1.87
CA GLY A 186 -19.55 -23.59 1.98
C GLY A 186 -19.72 -23.08 3.42
N GLY A 187 -19.60 -23.96 4.42
CA GLY A 187 -19.74 -23.62 5.84
C GLY A 187 -18.44 -23.20 6.52
N ASP A 188 -17.29 -23.65 5.99
CA ASP A 188 -15.96 -23.42 6.57
C ASP A 188 -15.12 -22.46 5.72
N GLY A 189 -15.63 -21.24 5.52
CA GLY A 189 -14.95 -20.22 4.73
C GLY A 189 -13.70 -19.68 5.43
N VAL A 190 -12.54 -19.84 4.81
CA VAL A 190 -11.30 -19.19 5.22
C VAL A 190 -11.30 -17.75 4.73
N PRO A 191 -11.19 -16.76 5.63
CA PRO A 191 -11.20 -15.36 5.25
C PRO A 191 -10.11 -15.01 4.21
N GLY A 192 -10.41 -14.17 3.22
CA GLY A 192 -9.43 -13.72 2.23
C GLY A 192 -9.48 -12.22 2.00
N ARG A 193 -8.39 -11.65 1.47
CA ARG A 193 -8.23 -10.22 1.22
C ARG A 193 -9.35 -9.64 0.36
N GLU A 194 -9.73 -10.35 -0.69
CA GLU A 194 -10.74 -9.90 -1.66
C GLU A 194 -12.09 -10.62 -1.47
N ALA A 195 -12.07 -11.89 -1.06
CA ALA A 195 -13.24 -12.74 -0.78
C ALA A 195 -12.78 -14.01 -0.03
N PRO A 196 -13.66 -14.75 0.66
CA PRO A 196 -13.26 -15.97 1.36
C PRO A 196 -12.87 -17.11 0.40
N PHE A 197 -12.07 -18.04 0.91
CA PHE A 197 -11.75 -19.31 0.29
C PHE A 197 -12.57 -20.42 0.95
N PHE A 198 -12.98 -21.43 0.19
CA PHE A 198 -13.76 -22.54 0.73
C PHE A 198 -13.02 -23.86 0.49
N PRO A 199 -12.86 -24.73 1.50
CA PRO A 199 -12.24 -26.03 1.35
C PRO A 199 -12.93 -26.86 0.26
N VAL A 200 -12.12 -27.57 -0.53
CA VAL A 200 -12.59 -28.47 -1.58
C VAL A 200 -12.11 -29.87 -1.25
N TYR A 201 -13.02 -30.85 -1.36
CA TYR A 201 -12.76 -32.24 -1.07
C TYR A 201 -12.99 -33.13 -2.30
N SER A 202 -12.22 -34.21 -2.38
CA SER A 202 -12.39 -35.24 -3.41
C SER A 202 -13.58 -36.15 -3.15
N ALA A 203 -14.11 -36.18 -1.92
CA ALA A 203 -15.23 -37.02 -1.49
C ALA A 203 -16.25 -36.21 -0.68
N VAL A 204 -17.51 -36.65 -0.70
CA VAL A 204 -18.63 -35.91 -0.09
C VAL A 204 -18.60 -35.90 1.44
N ASP A 205 -17.84 -36.81 2.05
CA ASP A 205 -17.70 -36.97 3.51
C ASP A 205 -16.57 -36.11 4.11
N GLU A 206 -15.98 -35.20 3.32
CA GLU A 206 -14.99 -34.20 3.78
C GLU A 206 -13.70 -34.81 4.37
N THR A 207 -13.37 -36.04 3.99
CA THR A 207 -12.20 -36.77 4.51
C THR A 207 -10.95 -36.72 3.64
N ASP A 208 -11.08 -36.28 2.39
CA ASP A 208 -9.98 -36.26 1.41
C ASP A 208 -9.80 -34.85 0.82
N PRO A 209 -9.00 -33.97 1.48
CA PRO A 209 -8.83 -32.59 1.06
C PRO A 209 -8.14 -32.50 -0.31
N TYR A 210 -8.72 -31.72 -1.20
CA TYR A 210 -8.23 -31.48 -2.56
C TYR A 210 -7.53 -30.12 -2.69
N GLY A 211 -8.11 -29.06 -2.13
CA GLY A 211 -7.60 -27.70 -2.24
C GLY A 211 -8.63 -26.67 -1.78
N TYR A 212 -8.64 -25.49 -2.40
CA TYR A 212 -9.57 -24.40 -2.04
C TYR A 212 -10.26 -23.81 -3.27
N PHE A 213 -11.50 -23.37 -3.08
CA PHE A 213 -12.29 -22.61 -4.03
C PHE A 213 -12.20 -21.12 -3.69
N CYS A 214 -11.75 -20.29 -4.63
CA CYS A 214 -11.67 -18.85 -4.47
C CYS A 214 -13.03 -18.21 -4.80
N SER A 215 -13.75 -17.71 -3.80
CA SER A 215 -15.06 -17.06 -4.03
C SER A 215 -14.98 -15.65 -4.60
N GLN A 216 -13.77 -15.15 -4.91
CA GLN A 216 -13.61 -13.91 -5.67
C GLN A 216 -13.82 -14.13 -7.18
N CYS A 217 -13.33 -15.24 -7.72
CA CYS A 217 -13.32 -15.48 -9.17
C CYS A 217 -13.88 -16.85 -9.59
N GLY A 218 -14.19 -17.73 -8.63
CA GLY A 218 -14.72 -19.07 -8.88
C GLY A 218 -13.68 -20.12 -9.31
N SER A 219 -12.39 -19.84 -9.10
CA SER A 219 -11.30 -20.76 -9.47
C SER A 219 -10.92 -21.69 -8.32
N THR A 220 -10.43 -22.89 -8.65
CA THR A 220 -9.77 -23.82 -7.70
C THR A 220 -8.24 -23.78 -7.81
N ASP A 221 -7.69 -22.90 -8.64
CA ASP A 221 -6.25 -22.65 -8.75
C ASP A 221 -5.77 -21.83 -7.55
N VAL A 222 -5.68 -22.49 -6.41
CA VAL A 222 -5.28 -21.92 -5.12
C VAL A 222 -4.09 -22.70 -4.59
N SER A 223 -2.99 -22.00 -4.37
CA SER A 223 -1.80 -22.55 -3.72
C SER A 223 -1.87 -22.31 -2.22
N ILE A 224 -1.40 -23.29 -1.44
CA ILE A 224 -1.21 -23.18 0.00
C ILE A 224 0.27 -23.37 0.33
N ASP A 225 0.82 -22.52 1.20
CA ASP A 225 2.19 -22.69 1.70
C ASP A 225 2.23 -23.45 3.05
N GLY A 226 3.44 -23.76 3.51
CA GLY A 226 3.63 -24.48 4.79
C GLY A 226 3.27 -23.66 6.04
N GLN A 227 2.76 -22.44 5.87
CA GLN A 227 2.25 -21.57 6.92
C GLN A 227 0.75 -21.33 6.75
N ASP A 228 0.03 -22.14 5.98
CA ASP A 228 -1.41 -21.99 5.71
C ASP A 228 -1.81 -20.69 4.98
N ARG A 229 -0.87 -20.04 4.29
CA ARG A 229 -1.19 -18.88 3.44
C ARG A 229 -1.77 -19.36 2.13
N LEU A 230 -2.90 -18.78 1.72
CA LEU A 230 -3.57 -19.10 0.46
C LEU A 230 -3.30 -18.00 -0.56
N GLU A 231 -3.06 -18.39 -1.82
CA GLU A 231 -2.99 -17.47 -2.96
C GLU A 231 -3.73 -18.07 -4.15
N CYS A 232 -4.67 -17.31 -4.71
CA CYS A 232 -5.33 -17.68 -5.96
C CYS A 232 -4.46 -17.30 -7.17
N GLY A 233 -3.98 -18.28 -7.92
CA GLY A 233 -3.18 -18.07 -9.13
C GLY A 233 -3.93 -17.38 -10.27
N ASN A 234 -5.27 -17.37 -10.24
CA ASN A 234 -6.10 -16.75 -11.27
C ASN A 234 -6.38 -15.25 -11.04
N CYS A 235 -6.64 -14.83 -9.79
CA CYS A 235 -7.05 -13.44 -9.49
C CYS A 235 -6.19 -12.72 -8.46
N GLY A 236 -5.22 -13.41 -7.83
CA GLY A 236 -4.32 -12.82 -6.84
C GLY A 236 -4.97 -12.56 -5.48
N ASN A 237 -6.17 -13.09 -5.20
CA ASN A 237 -6.74 -13.07 -3.85
C ASN A 237 -5.81 -13.86 -2.91
N THR A 238 -5.62 -13.38 -1.68
CA THR A 238 -4.70 -13.98 -0.71
C THR A 238 -5.32 -14.10 0.69
N HIS A 239 -4.87 -15.09 1.45
CA HIS A 239 -5.09 -15.22 2.90
C HIS A 239 -3.73 -15.26 3.60
N LEU A 240 -3.56 -14.45 4.65
CA LEU A 240 -2.36 -14.44 5.48
C LEU A 240 -2.69 -15.08 6.83
N ALA A 241 -1.87 -16.05 7.24
CA ALA A 241 -2.11 -16.93 8.37
C ALA A 241 -2.11 -16.29 9.77
N ASP A 242 -1.85 -14.98 9.87
CA ASP A 242 -1.81 -14.26 11.15
C ASP A 242 -3.17 -13.61 11.53
N GLU A 243 -4.24 -13.87 10.77
CA GLU A 243 -5.59 -13.40 11.11
C GLU A 243 -6.40 -14.49 11.83
N TRP A 244 -5.86 -14.99 12.94
CA TRP A 244 -6.66 -15.75 13.91
C TRP A 244 -7.47 -14.78 14.77
N ASP A 245 -8.77 -14.72 14.46
CA ASP A 245 -9.91 -14.31 15.30
C ASP A 245 -9.62 -13.37 16.48
N ASP A 246 -9.99 -12.09 16.35
CA ASP A 246 -10.16 -11.12 17.45
C ASP A 246 -11.28 -11.53 18.45
N ALA A 247 -11.81 -12.76 18.36
CA ALA A 247 -12.86 -13.29 19.24
C ALA A 247 -12.40 -13.58 20.69
N TYR A 248 -11.15 -13.29 21.04
CA TYR A 248 -10.58 -13.52 22.38
C TYR A 248 -10.19 -12.24 23.17
N LEU A 249 -10.53 -11.03 22.70
CA LEU A 249 -10.32 -9.79 23.46
C LEU A 249 -11.60 -9.26 24.14
#